data_AF-A0A7V2DDX1-F1
#
_entry.id   AF-A0A7V2DDX1-F1
#
_cell.length_a   1.000
_cell.length_b   1.000
_cell.length_c   1.000
_cell.angle_alpha   90.00
_cell.angle_beta   90.00
_cell.angle_gamma   90.00
#
_symmetry.space_group_name_H-M   'P 1'
#
loop_
_entity.id
_entity.type
_entity.pdbx_description
1 polymer ?
#
loop_
_entity_poly.entity_id
_entity_poly.type
_entity_poly.pdbx_seq_one_letter_code
_entity_poly.pdbx_strand_id
1 'polypeptide(L)'
;MNPFETLQYMQEQYKTYVYTFQKIKNPHIRRWIFDRIDNGSLLWRAPHVQLNQRFTHGETLQEMVSSELLHPNVLKIFTRRDSAGKLTDKVINPYQHQSQSIESILAKNANTVITTGTSSGKSFCFGIPIVSECLKMKNAGIKGIKAVFVYPMNALANSQYEDFSERLNKSGLKIGLYTGDTPTGREEALKNFTASNRSLPYDSEVISRTDIQENPPDILMTNYVMLDLLLTRFNDRNLFPEEGTSPLKFLVLDEVHTYSGKKGADVAALIRRLKERTQTQGSLRCIATSATIEKTGDEDANQVIASFAQDLFGEPFDPTNVISETYLSIPLPEPDPLPDEIRLTDKHLEGFDNSPNKIRAIVEALTGNTIVPEESTPEKIGSILLKNRTIQFLIQKLSDQSVSITDLINEYQAVIRSNKTLGECRIEIFAALLTGTQGKIILNDEYQPIFVPKLHTFFSQGREISSCLSSPESPHLNDRGDALCDTCAQEQKQRATFPLVFCRSCGQEFYGATIKEDSTVIPRDMDVIDLDGQNLYFYTGLYDEGKIPIPDDWREKKRGSQELGKCKREYEPHVPEHKRFSINQTKRSLKG
;
A
#
# COMPACT_ATOMS: atom_id res chain seq x y z
N MET A 1 -19.59 4.92 14.03
CA MET A 1 -18.20 5.01 14.55
C MET A 1 -17.58 6.25 13.93
N ASN A 2 -17.06 7.16 14.75
CA ASN A 2 -16.41 8.39 14.30
C ASN A 2 -14.95 8.08 13.88
N PRO A 3 -14.61 8.11 12.57
CA PRO A 3 -13.26 7.75 12.12
C PRO A 3 -12.19 8.74 12.61
N PHE A 4 -12.57 9.99 12.92
CA PHE A 4 -11.64 10.99 13.45
C PHE A 4 -11.27 10.71 14.90
N GLU A 5 -12.21 10.26 15.73
CA GLU A 5 -11.92 9.83 17.11
C GLU A 5 -11.07 8.56 17.12
N THR A 6 -11.34 7.60 16.23
CA THR A 6 -10.51 6.40 16.10
C THR A 6 -9.07 6.75 15.70
N LEU A 7 -8.90 7.66 14.74
CA LEU A 7 -7.57 8.15 14.35
C LEU A 7 -6.85 8.84 15.52
N GLN A 8 -7.55 9.72 16.25
CA GLN A 8 -6.99 10.39 17.41
C GLN A 8 -6.57 9.40 18.50
N TYR A 9 -7.41 8.39 18.78
CA TYR A 9 -7.08 7.33 19.70
C TYR A 9 -5.83 6.56 19.26
N MET A 10 -5.74 6.16 17.98
CA MET A 10 -4.56 5.47 17.44
C MET A 10 -3.30 6.32 17.55
N GLN A 11 -3.38 7.62 17.25
CA GLN A 11 -2.28 8.56 17.40
C GLN A 11 -1.83 8.67 18.85
N GLU A 12 -2.75 8.78 19.81
CA GLU A 12 -2.41 8.83 21.24
C GLU A 12 -1.84 7.52 21.77
N GLN A 13 -2.34 6.37 21.32
CA GLN A 13 -1.77 5.07 21.67
C GLN A 13 -0.36 4.91 21.10
N TYR A 14 -0.15 5.27 19.82
CA TYR A 14 1.16 5.19 19.19
C TYR A 14 2.15 6.14 19.85
N LYS A 15 1.70 7.36 20.15
CA LYS A 15 2.45 8.34 20.92
C LYS A 15 2.88 7.75 22.26
N THR A 16 1.93 7.28 23.06
CA THR A 16 2.20 6.64 24.37
C THR A 16 3.20 5.50 24.24
N TYR A 17 3.03 4.62 23.25
CA TYR A 17 3.97 3.54 22.95
C TYR A 17 5.38 4.10 22.72
N VAL A 18 5.57 5.07 21.82
CA VAL A 18 6.87 5.69 21.57
C VAL A 18 7.46 6.31 22.85
N TYR A 19 6.67 7.01 23.67
CA TYR A 19 7.13 7.57 24.95
C TYR A 19 7.70 6.49 25.88
N THR A 20 7.16 5.27 25.89
CA THR A 20 7.66 4.20 26.76
C THR A 20 9.06 3.69 26.40
N PHE A 21 9.45 3.77 25.12
CA PHE A 21 10.76 3.29 24.67
C PHE A 21 11.86 4.37 24.74
N GLN A 22 11.50 5.64 24.88
CA GLN A 22 12.44 6.75 24.79
C GLN A 22 12.93 7.17 26.18
N LYS A 23 14.09 6.65 26.59
CA LYS A 23 14.89 7.22 27.68
C LYS A 23 15.91 8.17 27.08
N ILE A 24 15.74 9.47 27.29
CA ILE A 24 16.69 10.49 26.83
C ILE A 24 17.18 11.27 28.04
N LYS A 25 18.47 11.19 28.32
CA LYS A 25 19.10 11.80 29.49
C LYS A 25 19.30 13.31 29.32
N ASN A 26 19.68 13.76 28.12
CA ASN A 26 19.91 15.17 27.83
C ASN A 26 18.57 15.94 27.76
N PRO A 27 18.33 16.95 28.63
CA PRO A 27 17.05 17.65 28.70
C PRO A 27 16.75 18.48 27.44
N HIS A 28 17.76 18.98 26.73
CA HIS A 28 17.58 19.74 25.50
C HIS A 28 17.14 18.85 24.35
N ILE A 29 17.83 17.72 24.16
CA ILE A 29 17.44 16.71 23.15
C ILE A 29 16.06 16.16 23.47
N ARG A 30 15.79 15.85 24.74
CA ARG A 30 14.50 15.35 25.22
C ARG A 30 13.37 16.32 24.87
N ARG A 31 13.52 17.60 25.21
CA ARG A 31 12.53 18.64 24.91
C ARG A 31 12.31 18.78 23.41
N TRP A 32 13.39 18.86 22.64
CA TRP A 32 13.32 19.02 21.18
C TRP A 32 12.58 17.86 20.48
N ILE A 33 12.79 16.63 20.95
CA ILE A 33 12.10 15.42 20.45
C ILE A 33 10.62 15.46 20.83
N PHE A 34 10.31 15.69 22.10
CA PHE A 34 8.93 15.68 22.56
C PHE A 34 8.10 16.82 21.98
N ASP A 35 8.66 18.01 21.81
CA ASP A 35 7.97 19.12 21.13
C ASP A 35 7.56 18.74 19.69
N ARG A 36 8.37 17.95 18.96
CA ARG A 36 8.02 17.49 17.59
C ARG A 36 7.05 16.31 17.56
N ILE A 37 7.12 15.45 18.57
CA ILE A 37 6.14 14.39 18.77
C ILE A 37 4.77 15.01 19.07
N ASP A 38 4.72 15.99 19.99
CA ASP A 38 3.51 16.69 20.41
C ASP A 38 2.90 17.52 19.28
N ASN A 39 3.74 18.20 18.48
CA ASN A 39 3.28 18.95 17.30
C ASN A 39 2.96 18.06 16.08
N GLY A 40 3.06 16.73 16.21
CA GLY A 40 2.62 15.77 15.19
C GLY A 40 3.43 15.79 13.89
N SER A 41 4.69 16.25 13.92
CA SER A 41 5.55 16.30 12.72
C SER A 41 6.52 15.11 12.61
N LEU A 42 6.82 14.45 13.73
CA LEU A 42 7.83 13.40 13.80
C LEU A 42 7.25 11.99 13.60
N LEU A 43 6.08 11.70 14.17
CA LEU A 43 5.53 10.34 14.23
C LEU A 43 4.54 10.04 13.10
N TRP A 44 3.84 11.05 12.61
CA TRP A 44 2.90 10.94 11.50
C TRP A 44 2.87 12.26 10.72
N ARG A 45 2.18 12.28 9.58
CA ARG A 45 1.86 13.50 8.84
C ARG A 45 0.38 13.84 9.02
N ALA A 46 -0.03 15.02 8.56
CA ALA A 46 -1.44 15.36 8.48
C ALA A 46 -2.19 14.26 7.68
N PRO A 47 -3.29 13.71 8.22
CA PRO A 47 -4.04 12.69 7.53
C PRO A 47 -4.66 13.27 6.27
N HIS A 48 -4.80 12.44 5.24
CA HIS A 48 -5.51 12.78 4.03
C HIS A 48 -6.91 12.17 4.08
N VAL A 49 -7.86 12.84 3.45
CA VAL A 49 -9.23 12.37 3.28
C VAL A 49 -9.55 12.25 1.81
N GLN A 50 -10.28 11.19 1.47
CA GLN A 50 -10.80 10.91 0.14
C GLN A 50 -12.20 10.33 0.29
N LEU A 51 -13.07 10.46 -0.71
CA LEU A 51 -14.37 9.77 -0.70
C LEU A 51 -14.27 8.44 -1.45
N ASN A 52 -14.96 7.43 -0.93
CA ASN A 52 -15.24 6.22 -1.68
C ASN A 52 -16.18 6.54 -2.84
N GLN A 53 -15.64 6.55 -4.04
CA GLN A 53 -16.43 6.55 -5.25
C GLN A 53 -17.04 5.16 -5.47
N ARG A 54 -18.22 5.14 -6.08
CA ARG A 54 -18.95 3.93 -6.43
C ARG A 54 -18.79 3.68 -7.91
N PHE A 55 -18.50 2.45 -8.28
CA PHE A 55 -18.40 2.09 -9.69
C PHE A 55 -19.78 2.01 -10.35
N THR A 56 -19.84 2.42 -11.61
CA THR A 56 -21.00 2.18 -12.47
C THR A 56 -21.14 0.69 -12.73
N HIS A 57 -22.37 0.17 -12.74
CA HIS A 57 -22.61 -1.22 -13.13
C HIS A 57 -22.42 -1.41 -14.63
N GLY A 58 -21.86 -2.56 -14.98
CA GLY A 58 -21.70 -2.99 -16.36
C GLY A 58 -22.83 -3.92 -16.80
N GLU A 59 -22.70 -4.44 -18.02
CA GLU A 59 -23.52 -5.55 -18.51
C GLU A 59 -23.36 -6.77 -17.58
N THR A 60 -24.47 -7.45 -17.30
CA THR A 60 -24.50 -8.58 -16.37
C THR A 60 -23.89 -9.84 -16.99
N LEU A 61 -23.41 -10.76 -16.15
CA LEU A 61 -22.90 -12.04 -16.64
C LEU A 61 -24.00 -12.88 -17.31
N GLN A 62 -25.25 -12.71 -16.89
CA GLN A 62 -26.40 -13.39 -17.48
C GLN A 62 -26.67 -12.93 -18.91
N GLU A 63 -26.58 -11.61 -19.16
CA GLU A 63 -26.71 -11.04 -20.50
C GLU A 63 -25.58 -11.55 -21.41
N MET A 64 -24.33 -11.55 -20.93
CA MET A 64 -23.19 -12.05 -21.69
C MET A 64 -23.20 -13.56 -21.96
N VAL A 65 -23.82 -14.35 -21.10
CA VAL A 65 -24.05 -15.78 -21.36
C VAL A 65 -25.17 -15.96 -22.39
N SER A 66 -26.22 -15.13 -22.30
CA SER A 66 -27.35 -15.16 -23.24
C SER A 66 -26.95 -14.72 -24.65
N SER A 67 -25.96 -13.83 -24.77
CA SER A 67 -25.34 -13.43 -26.04
C SER A 67 -24.23 -14.37 -26.52
N GLU A 68 -24.03 -15.51 -25.85
CA GLU A 68 -23.01 -16.54 -26.14
C GLU A 68 -21.54 -16.07 -26.02
N LEU A 69 -21.31 -14.85 -25.54
CA LEU A 69 -19.96 -14.34 -25.27
C LEU A 69 -19.27 -15.19 -24.19
N LEU A 70 -19.99 -15.49 -23.11
CA LEU A 70 -19.49 -16.28 -21.97
C LEU A 70 -20.05 -17.71 -21.92
N HIS A 71 -19.25 -18.64 -21.44
CA HIS A 71 -19.67 -20.02 -21.19
C HIS A 71 -20.68 -20.09 -20.02
N PRO A 72 -21.79 -20.87 -20.11
CA PRO A 72 -22.84 -20.88 -19.09
C PRO A 72 -22.39 -21.19 -17.64
N ASN A 73 -21.39 -22.06 -17.46
CA ASN A 73 -20.83 -22.37 -16.14
C ASN A 73 -20.15 -21.18 -15.44
N VAL A 74 -19.86 -20.06 -16.13
CA VAL A 74 -19.35 -18.83 -15.51
C VAL A 74 -20.28 -18.35 -14.39
N LEU A 75 -21.60 -18.47 -14.57
CA LEU A 75 -22.61 -18.06 -13.57
C LEU A 75 -22.52 -18.86 -12.26
N LYS A 76 -21.99 -20.09 -12.31
CA LYS A 76 -21.80 -20.96 -11.14
C LYS A 76 -20.45 -20.73 -10.45
N ILE A 77 -19.47 -20.22 -11.18
CA ILE A 77 -18.08 -20.02 -10.71
C ILE A 77 -17.92 -18.63 -10.09
N PHE A 78 -18.50 -17.60 -10.72
CA PHE A 78 -18.37 -16.21 -10.29
C PHE A 78 -19.59 -15.76 -9.51
N THR A 79 -19.66 -16.22 -8.27
CA THR A 79 -20.70 -15.84 -7.31
C THR A 79 -20.16 -14.94 -6.19
N ARG A 80 -21.09 -14.26 -5.52
CA ARG A 80 -20.84 -13.34 -4.41
C ARG A 80 -20.43 -14.11 -3.16
N ARG A 81 -19.63 -13.47 -2.31
CA ARG A 81 -19.33 -13.96 -0.97
C ARG A 81 -20.31 -13.38 0.06
N ASP A 82 -20.64 -14.14 1.09
CA ASP A 82 -21.40 -13.67 2.25
C ASP A 82 -20.51 -12.89 3.25
N SER A 83 -21.10 -12.43 4.35
CA SER A 83 -20.36 -11.70 5.41
C SER A 83 -19.31 -12.54 6.14
N ALA A 84 -19.38 -13.87 6.04
CA ALA A 84 -18.38 -14.79 6.58
C ALA A 84 -17.28 -15.12 5.55
N GLY A 85 -17.35 -14.54 4.35
CA GLY A 85 -16.39 -14.76 3.27
C GLY A 85 -16.64 -16.01 2.45
N LYS A 86 -17.76 -16.72 2.63
CA LYS A 86 -18.08 -17.96 1.90
C LYS A 86 -18.79 -17.66 0.58
N LEU A 87 -18.48 -18.40 -0.49
CA LEU A 87 -19.22 -18.30 -1.75
C LEU A 87 -20.71 -18.67 -1.57
N THR A 88 -21.57 -17.86 -2.17
CA THR A 88 -23.03 -18.03 -2.20
C THR A 88 -23.49 -18.50 -3.59
N ASP A 89 -24.80 -18.74 -3.75
CA ASP A 89 -25.38 -19.05 -5.07
C ASP A 89 -25.74 -17.80 -5.89
N LYS A 90 -25.53 -16.59 -5.34
CA LYS A 90 -25.86 -15.33 -6.02
C LYS A 90 -24.74 -14.92 -6.96
N VAL A 91 -25.04 -14.77 -8.24
CA VAL A 91 -24.07 -14.33 -9.25
C VAL A 91 -23.58 -12.90 -8.95
N ILE A 92 -22.31 -12.62 -9.24
CA ILE A 92 -21.79 -11.25 -9.16
C ILE A 92 -22.42 -10.37 -10.24
N ASN A 93 -22.58 -9.08 -9.94
CA ASN A 93 -22.92 -8.09 -10.96
C ASN A 93 -21.63 -7.36 -11.33
N PRO A 94 -21.14 -7.46 -12.57
CA PRO A 94 -19.93 -6.77 -12.99
C PRO A 94 -20.07 -5.25 -12.85
N TYR A 95 -18.96 -4.60 -12.52
CA TYR A 95 -18.81 -3.18 -12.76
C TYR A 95 -18.48 -2.91 -14.24
N GLN A 96 -18.67 -1.68 -14.68
CA GLN A 96 -18.50 -1.29 -16.08
C GLN A 96 -17.13 -1.67 -16.63
N HIS A 97 -16.05 -1.39 -15.90
CA HIS A 97 -14.68 -1.76 -16.29
C HIS A 97 -14.49 -3.27 -16.42
N GLN A 98 -15.16 -4.08 -15.59
CA GLN A 98 -15.11 -5.54 -15.68
C GLN A 98 -15.83 -6.03 -16.95
N SER A 99 -17.02 -5.49 -17.24
CA SER A 99 -17.76 -5.84 -18.45
C SER A 99 -17.03 -5.43 -19.73
N GLN A 100 -16.47 -4.21 -19.76
CA GLN A 100 -15.67 -3.72 -20.88
C GLN A 100 -14.41 -4.56 -21.08
N SER A 101 -13.80 -5.04 -19.99
CA SER A 101 -12.63 -5.92 -20.07
C SER A 101 -12.99 -7.26 -20.68
N ILE A 102 -14.12 -7.86 -20.28
CA ILE A 102 -14.63 -9.09 -20.88
C ILE A 102 -14.86 -8.92 -22.38
N GLU A 103 -15.54 -7.84 -22.78
CA GLU A 103 -15.82 -7.53 -24.18
C GLU A 103 -14.53 -7.29 -24.99
N SER A 104 -13.59 -6.49 -24.46
CA SER A 104 -12.30 -6.23 -25.10
C SER A 104 -11.51 -7.52 -25.33
N ILE A 105 -11.45 -8.39 -24.32
CA ILE A 105 -10.66 -9.61 -24.36
C ILE A 105 -11.28 -10.65 -25.30
N LEU A 106 -12.61 -10.85 -25.25
CA LEU A 106 -13.28 -11.94 -25.97
C LEU A 106 -13.94 -11.51 -27.29
N ALA A 107 -14.72 -10.42 -27.28
CA ALA A 107 -15.47 -9.99 -28.47
C ALA A 107 -14.57 -9.26 -29.47
N LYS A 108 -13.77 -8.31 -29.00
CA LYS A 108 -12.82 -7.57 -29.85
C LYS A 108 -11.56 -8.37 -30.15
N ASN A 109 -11.29 -9.41 -29.35
CA ASN A 109 -10.05 -10.18 -29.43
C ASN A 109 -8.86 -9.19 -29.39
N ALA A 110 -8.79 -8.35 -28.34
CA ALA A 110 -7.82 -7.27 -28.21
C ALA A 110 -6.91 -7.40 -26.97
N ASN A 111 -5.64 -7.04 -27.13
CA ASN A 111 -4.73 -6.91 -25.99
C ASN A 111 -5.20 -5.76 -25.11
N THR A 112 -5.30 -6.00 -23.81
CA THR A 112 -6.07 -5.13 -22.92
C THR A 112 -5.22 -4.72 -21.71
N VAL A 113 -5.21 -3.44 -21.38
CA VAL A 113 -4.62 -2.94 -20.13
C VAL A 113 -5.74 -2.51 -19.19
N ILE A 114 -5.72 -3.00 -17.95
CA ILE A 114 -6.72 -2.71 -16.92
C ILE A 114 -6.08 -1.78 -15.88
N THR A 115 -6.48 -0.51 -15.88
CA THR A 115 -5.92 0.55 -15.03
C THR A 115 -6.92 0.93 -13.95
N THR A 116 -6.89 0.22 -12.82
CA THR A 116 -7.90 0.38 -11.77
C THR A 116 -7.24 0.32 -10.39
N GLY A 117 -7.88 0.93 -9.39
CA GLY A 117 -7.39 0.99 -8.03
C GLY A 117 -7.29 -0.40 -7.38
N THR A 118 -6.58 -0.47 -6.26
CA THR A 118 -6.53 -1.70 -5.46
C THR A 118 -7.93 -2.03 -4.94
N SER A 119 -8.32 -3.31 -4.97
CA SER A 119 -9.64 -3.80 -4.54
C SER A 119 -10.82 -3.48 -5.49
N SER A 120 -10.56 -3.00 -6.71
CA SER A 120 -11.58 -2.77 -7.76
C SER A 120 -12.13 -4.06 -8.41
N GLY A 121 -11.55 -5.22 -8.08
CA GLY A 121 -11.83 -6.49 -8.74
C GLY A 121 -11.10 -6.68 -10.07
N LYS A 122 -9.85 -6.20 -10.20
CA LYS A 122 -8.94 -6.45 -11.35
C LYS A 122 -8.93 -7.91 -11.79
N SER A 123 -8.86 -8.83 -10.83
CA SER A 123 -8.83 -10.27 -11.09
C SER A 123 -10.03 -10.78 -11.87
N PHE A 124 -11.20 -10.15 -11.72
CA PHE A 124 -12.39 -10.54 -12.48
C PHE A 124 -12.37 -10.03 -13.92
N CYS A 125 -11.70 -8.90 -14.18
CA CYS A 125 -11.58 -8.31 -15.52
C CYS A 125 -10.90 -9.29 -16.49
N PHE A 126 -9.85 -10.00 -16.05
CA PHE A 126 -9.18 -11.03 -16.85
C PHE A 126 -9.62 -12.45 -16.50
N GLY A 127 -9.98 -12.73 -15.24
CA GLY A 127 -10.32 -14.07 -14.77
C GLY A 127 -11.60 -14.62 -15.40
N ILE A 128 -12.67 -13.81 -15.48
CA ILE A 128 -13.95 -14.22 -16.07
C ILE A 128 -13.80 -14.62 -17.55
N PRO A 129 -13.21 -13.78 -18.43
CA PRO A 129 -13.10 -14.14 -19.84
C PRO A 129 -12.17 -15.34 -20.06
N ILE A 130 -11.08 -15.44 -19.28
CA ILE A 130 -10.14 -16.55 -19.39
C ILE A 130 -10.76 -17.87 -18.93
N VAL A 131 -11.45 -17.88 -17.78
CA VAL A 131 -12.14 -19.08 -17.29
C VAL A 131 -13.23 -19.52 -18.27
N SER A 132 -14.00 -18.59 -18.82
CA SER A 132 -14.98 -18.86 -19.87
C SER A 132 -14.36 -19.60 -21.07
N GLU A 133 -13.24 -19.09 -21.57
CA GLU A 133 -12.56 -19.70 -22.71
C GLU A 133 -11.93 -21.05 -22.36
N CYS A 134 -11.33 -21.17 -21.17
CA CYS A 134 -10.82 -22.44 -20.66
C CYS A 134 -11.91 -23.52 -20.60
N LEU A 135 -13.13 -23.17 -20.20
CA LEU A 135 -14.28 -24.08 -20.20
C LEU A 135 -14.66 -24.52 -21.62
N LYS A 136 -14.72 -23.57 -22.58
CA LYS A 136 -14.99 -23.87 -24.00
C LYS A 136 -13.94 -24.83 -24.57
N MET A 137 -12.65 -24.54 -24.34
CA MET A 137 -11.53 -25.38 -24.79
C MET A 137 -11.54 -26.76 -24.13
N LYS A 138 -11.89 -26.83 -22.84
CA LYS A 138 -12.02 -28.11 -22.13
C LYS A 138 -13.16 -28.96 -22.71
N ASN A 139 -14.32 -28.37 -23.02
CA ASN A 139 -15.43 -29.09 -23.67
C ASN A 139 -15.03 -29.62 -25.05
N ALA A 140 -14.11 -28.94 -25.74
CA ALA A 140 -13.49 -29.41 -26.99
C ALA A 140 -12.38 -30.45 -26.78
N GLY A 141 -12.11 -30.88 -25.55
CA GLY A 141 -11.09 -31.89 -25.23
C GLY A 141 -9.65 -31.38 -25.21
N ILE A 142 -9.42 -30.06 -25.29
CA ILE A 142 -8.08 -29.48 -25.31
C ILE A 142 -7.48 -29.52 -23.90
N LYS A 143 -6.31 -30.17 -23.76
CA LYS A 143 -5.55 -30.30 -22.50
C LYS A 143 -4.29 -29.45 -22.54
N GLY A 144 -3.73 -29.15 -21.36
CA GLY A 144 -2.53 -28.33 -21.20
C GLY A 144 -2.85 -26.89 -20.76
N ILE A 145 -1.79 -26.10 -20.58
CA ILE A 145 -1.83 -24.73 -20.04
C ILE A 145 -2.41 -23.78 -21.08
N LYS A 146 -3.61 -23.26 -20.81
CA LYS A 146 -4.35 -22.33 -21.68
C LYS A 146 -4.09 -20.88 -21.29
N ALA A 147 -3.77 -20.62 -20.02
CA ALA A 147 -3.47 -19.30 -19.52
C ALA A 147 -2.32 -19.31 -18.49
N VAL A 148 -1.46 -18.30 -18.55
CA VAL A 148 -0.41 -18.06 -17.55
C VAL A 148 -0.65 -16.71 -16.88
N PHE A 149 -0.74 -16.71 -15.55
CA PHE A 149 -0.83 -15.49 -14.74
C PHE A 149 0.49 -15.26 -14.02
N VAL A 150 1.11 -14.12 -14.29
CA VAL A 150 2.39 -13.72 -13.71
C VAL A 150 2.16 -12.62 -12.70
N TYR A 151 2.46 -12.91 -11.44
CA TYR A 151 2.37 -11.97 -10.32
C TYR A 151 3.76 -11.46 -9.91
N PRO A 152 3.85 -10.23 -9.36
CA PRO A 152 5.13 -9.67 -8.93
C PRO A 152 5.64 -10.25 -7.60
N MET A 153 4.74 -10.72 -6.73
CA MET A 153 5.03 -11.20 -5.37
C MET A 153 4.28 -12.51 -5.07
N ASN A 154 4.92 -13.43 -4.34
CA ASN A 154 4.31 -14.72 -3.96
C ASN A 154 3.05 -14.54 -3.11
N ALA A 155 3.03 -13.56 -2.19
CA ALA A 155 1.87 -13.32 -1.33
C ALA A 155 0.59 -13.01 -2.13
N LEU A 156 0.72 -12.18 -3.17
CA LEU A 156 -0.40 -11.86 -4.07
C LEU A 156 -0.81 -13.09 -4.88
N ALA A 157 0.15 -13.83 -5.42
CA ALA A 157 -0.10 -15.07 -6.16
C ALA A 157 -0.84 -16.12 -5.29
N ASN A 158 -0.43 -16.31 -4.03
CA ASN A 158 -1.06 -17.23 -3.09
C ASN A 158 -2.52 -16.83 -2.82
N SER A 159 -2.78 -15.55 -2.53
CA SER A 159 -4.14 -15.06 -2.26
C SER A 159 -5.06 -15.21 -3.48
N GLN A 160 -4.56 -14.93 -4.69
CA GLN A 160 -5.33 -15.13 -5.92
C GLN A 160 -5.55 -16.62 -6.20
N TYR A 161 -4.53 -17.46 -6.00
CA TYR A 161 -4.64 -18.90 -6.17
C TYR A 161 -5.71 -19.50 -5.26
N GLU A 162 -5.80 -19.09 -3.98
CA GLU A 162 -6.84 -19.55 -3.06
C GLU A 162 -8.25 -19.18 -3.55
N ASP A 163 -8.49 -17.91 -3.94
CA ASP A 163 -9.81 -17.47 -4.43
C ASP A 163 -10.23 -18.20 -5.71
N PHE A 164 -9.34 -18.29 -6.71
CA PHE A 164 -9.64 -19.00 -7.95
C PHE A 164 -9.81 -20.50 -7.74
N SER A 165 -9.01 -21.13 -6.87
CA SER A 165 -9.13 -22.56 -6.57
C SER A 165 -10.51 -22.89 -5.99
N GLU A 166 -10.97 -22.10 -5.02
CA GLU A 166 -12.30 -22.27 -4.43
C GLU A 166 -13.41 -22.07 -5.48
N ARG A 167 -13.33 -21.02 -6.29
CA ARG A 167 -14.32 -20.72 -7.35
C ARG A 167 -14.38 -21.81 -8.42
N LEU A 168 -13.23 -22.36 -8.79
CA LEU A 168 -13.11 -23.39 -9.83
C LEU A 168 -13.45 -24.79 -9.30
N ASN A 169 -13.64 -24.96 -7.99
CA ASN A 169 -14.04 -26.23 -7.39
C ASN A 169 -15.32 -26.76 -8.09
N LYS A 170 -15.27 -28.01 -8.57
CA LYS A 170 -16.32 -28.71 -9.32
C LYS A 170 -16.65 -28.13 -10.70
N SER A 171 -15.90 -27.13 -11.18
CA SER A 171 -15.93 -26.75 -12.62
C SER A 171 -15.21 -27.79 -13.49
N GLY A 172 -14.33 -28.57 -12.83
CA GLY A 172 -13.40 -29.50 -13.41
C GLY A 172 -12.24 -28.86 -14.19
N LEU A 173 -12.14 -27.53 -14.24
CA LEU A 173 -10.88 -26.89 -14.64
C LEU A 173 -9.81 -27.14 -13.57
N LYS A 174 -8.56 -27.16 -13.99
CA LYS A 174 -7.38 -27.34 -13.15
C LYS A 174 -6.58 -26.05 -13.06
N ILE A 175 -6.14 -25.70 -11.86
CA ILE A 175 -5.27 -24.56 -11.58
C ILE A 175 -4.06 -25.02 -10.78
N GLY A 176 -2.89 -24.50 -11.12
CA GLY A 176 -1.65 -24.79 -10.39
C GLY A 176 -0.92 -23.50 -10.06
N LEU A 177 -0.32 -23.45 -8.86
CA LEU A 177 0.59 -22.39 -8.44
C LEU A 177 2.02 -22.91 -8.45
N TYR A 178 2.86 -22.34 -9.30
CA TYR A 178 4.28 -22.69 -9.41
C TYR A 178 5.15 -21.54 -8.92
N THR A 179 5.58 -21.62 -7.67
CA THR A 179 6.47 -20.65 -7.01
C THR A 179 7.71 -21.36 -6.44
N GLY A 180 8.61 -20.60 -5.82
CA GLY A 180 9.72 -21.15 -5.05
C GLY A 180 9.25 -22.09 -3.94
N ASP A 181 8.06 -21.83 -3.38
CA ASP A 181 7.47 -22.53 -2.24
C ASP A 181 6.63 -23.75 -2.66
N THR A 182 6.44 -24.00 -3.97
CA THR A 182 5.66 -25.15 -4.44
C THR A 182 6.37 -26.46 -4.11
N PRO A 183 5.75 -27.37 -3.33
CA PRO A 183 6.33 -28.65 -2.92
C PRO A 183 6.70 -29.52 -4.13
N THR A 184 7.74 -30.34 -3.99
CA THR A 184 8.19 -31.15 -5.12
C THR A 184 7.21 -32.29 -5.38
N GLY A 185 6.85 -33.04 -4.33
CA GLY A 185 5.97 -34.21 -4.43
C GLY A 185 4.62 -34.02 -3.75
N ARG A 186 3.64 -34.82 -4.17
CA ARG A 186 2.26 -34.76 -3.67
C ARG A 186 2.11 -35.02 -2.17
N GLU A 187 2.90 -35.93 -1.59
CA GLU A 187 2.83 -36.23 -0.15
C GLU A 187 3.25 -35.03 0.72
N GLU A 188 4.30 -34.33 0.33
CA GLU A 188 4.76 -33.10 0.97
C GLU A 188 3.70 -32.01 0.87
N ALA A 189 3.12 -31.84 -0.32
CA ALA A 189 2.03 -30.89 -0.53
C ALA A 189 0.83 -31.14 0.38
N LEU A 190 0.38 -32.40 0.50
CA LEU A 190 -0.74 -32.76 1.37
C LEU A 190 -0.45 -32.49 2.86
N LYS A 191 0.79 -32.71 3.32
CA LYS A 191 1.19 -32.36 4.69
C LYS A 191 1.08 -30.85 4.94
N ASN A 192 1.53 -30.03 3.99
CA ASN A 192 1.42 -28.57 4.10
C ASN A 192 -0.03 -28.10 4.19
N PHE A 193 -0.96 -28.74 3.46
CA PHE A 193 -2.40 -28.46 3.59
C PHE A 193 -2.92 -28.80 4.98
N THR A 194 -2.61 -29.97 5.54
CA THR A 194 -3.09 -30.35 6.88
C THR A 194 -2.60 -29.43 8.02
N ALA A 195 -1.49 -28.71 7.81
CA ALA A 195 -1.00 -27.69 8.74
C ALA A 195 -1.65 -26.31 8.55
N SER A 196 -2.31 -26.09 7.41
CA SER A 196 -3.09 -24.90 7.10
C SER A 196 -4.57 -25.07 7.51
N ASN A 197 -5.37 -24.00 7.51
CA ASN A 197 -6.79 -24.03 7.89
C ASN A 197 -7.71 -24.88 6.97
N ARG A 198 -7.17 -25.65 6.02
CA ARG A 198 -7.92 -26.48 5.06
C ARG A 198 -7.49 -27.94 5.13
N SER A 199 -8.43 -28.84 5.39
CA SER A 199 -8.15 -30.28 5.55
C SER A 199 -7.79 -31.00 4.24
N LEU A 200 -8.31 -30.54 3.10
CA LEU A 200 -8.04 -31.10 1.77
C LEU A 200 -8.02 -30.01 0.68
N PRO A 201 -7.22 -30.19 -0.39
CA PRO A 201 -7.26 -29.32 -1.57
C PRO A 201 -8.60 -29.46 -2.30
N TYR A 202 -9.02 -28.41 -3.03
CA TYR A 202 -10.17 -28.47 -3.92
C TYR A 202 -9.85 -29.38 -5.12
N ASP A 203 -10.88 -29.91 -5.79
CA ASP A 203 -10.65 -30.76 -6.97
C ASP A 203 -10.00 -29.99 -8.13
N SER A 204 -10.11 -28.67 -8.14
CA SER A 204 -9.46 -27.77 -9.10
C SER A 204 -7.95 -27.68 -8.92
N GLU A 205 -7.40 -28.02 -7.75
CA GLU A 205 -6.01 -27.73 -7.41
C GLU A 205 -5.01 -28.79 -7.88
N VAL A 206 -3.91 -28.33 -8.48
CA VAL A 206 -2.71 -29.12 -8.78
C VAL A 206 -1.57 -28.64 -7.88
N ILE A 207 -1.21 -29.46 -6.90
CA ILE A 207 -0.58 -28.99 -5.65
C ILE A 207 0.94 -29.22 -5.54
N SER A 208 1.54 -29.95 -6.49
CA SER A 208 2.97 -30.27 -6.45
C SER A 208 3.62 -30.08 -7.82
N ARG A 209 4.94 -29.90 -7.84
CA ARG A 209 5.70 -29.75 -9.09
C ARG A 209 5.56 -30.98 -9.98
N THR A 210 5.63 -32.19 -9.39
CA THR A 210 5.44 -33.44 -10.14
C THR A 210 4.04 -33.52 -10.74
N ASP A 211 3.00 -33.17 -9.96
CA ASP A 211 1.61 -33.21 -10.46
C ASP A 211 1.42 -32.21 -11.62
N ILE A 212 2.02 -31.02 -11.54
CA ILE A 212 1.98 -30.01 -12.61
C ILE A 212 2.71 -30.50 -13.86
N GLN A 213 3.86 -31.15 -13.71
CA GLN A 213 4.65 -31.68 -14.83
C GLN A 213 3.94 -32.84 -15.55
N GLU A 214 3.35 -33.76 -14.80
CA GLU A 214 2.67 -34.95 -15.36
C GLU A 214 1.29 -34.60 -15.92
N ASN A 215 0.55 -33.72 -15.25
CA ASN A 215 -0.80 -33.32 -15.60
C ASN A 215 -0.93 -31.79 -15.55
N PRO A 216 -0.47 -31.09 -16.61
CA PRO A 216 -0.46 -29.63 -16.62
C PRO A 216 -1.84 -29.03 -16.39
N PRO A 217 -1.97 -27.98 -15.55
CA PRO A 217 -3.25 -27.33 -15.28
C PRO A 217 -3.76 -26.56 -16.50
N ASP A 218 -5.04 -26.18 -16.49
CA ASP A 218 -5.62 -25.27 -17.49
C ASP A 218 -5.09 -23.84 -17.30
N ILE A 219 -4.92 -23.42 -16.03
CA ILE A 219 -4.42 -22.11 -15.63
C ILE A 219 -3.18 -22.30 -14.75
N LEU A 220 -2.06 -21.71 -15.15
CA LEU A 220 -0.82 -21.69 -14.37
C LEU A 220 -0.62 -20.30 -13.76
N MET A 221 -0.59 -20.21 -12.43
CA MET A 221 -0.18 -19.03 -11.70
C MET A 221 1.29 -19.15 -11.30
N THR A 222 2.07 -18.09 -11.49
CA THR A 222 3.50 -18.07 -11.16
C THR A 222 4.00 -16.64 -10.95
N ASN A 223 5.30 -16.50 -10.70
CA ASN A 223 6.00 -15.21 -10.74
C ASN A 223 7.01 -15.23 -11.90
N TYR A 224 7.52 -14.05 -12.29
CA TYR A 224 8.41 -13.92 -13.45
C TYR A 224 9.72 -14.71 -13.30
N VAL A 225 10.28 -14.83 -12.09
CA VAL A 225 11.51 -15.61 -11.83
C VAL A 225 11.27 -17.09 -12.07
N MET A 226 10.14 -17.60 -11.58
CA MET A 226 9.80 -19.01 -11.72
C MET A 226 9.38 -19.34 -13.15
N LEU A 227 8.72 -18.42 -13.86
CA LEU A 227 8.45 -18.58 -15.28
C LEU A 227 9.74 -18.72 -16.11
N ASP A 228 10.78 -17.94 -15.80
CA ASP A 228 12.09 -18.06 -16.45
C ASP A 228 12.72 -19.45 -16.21
N LEU A 229 12.61 -19.96 -14.98
CA LEU A 229 13.06 -21.31 -14.66
C LEU A 229 12.25 -22.39 -15.39
N LEU A 230 10.93 -22.24 -15.48
CA LEU A 230 10.04 -23.16 -16.19
C LEU A 230 10.36 -23.26 -17.69
N LEU A 231 10.82 -22.17 -18.30
CA LEU A 231 11.20 -22.15 -19.72
C LEU A 231 12.60 -22.71 -20.00
N THR A 232 13.46 -22.79 -18.98
CA THR A 232 14.87 -23.19 -19.13
C THR A 232 15.16 -24.60 -18.61
N ARG A 233 14.36 -25.10 -17.66
CA ARG A 233 14.55 -26.44 -17.07
C ARG A 233 14.07 -27.54 -17.99
N PHE A 234 14.94 -28.53 -18.20
CA PHE A 234 14.63 -29.70 -19.03
C PHE A 234 13.38 -30.47 -18.57
N ASN A 235 13.19 -30.63 -17.26
CA ASN A 235 12.04 -31.38 -16.70
C ASN A 235 10.70 -30.65 -16.92
N ASP A 236 10.73 -29.33 -17.09
CA ASP A 236 9.54 -28.48 -17.24
C ASP A 236 9.18 -28.24 -18.72
N ARG A 237 10.02 -28.73 -19.67
CA ARG A 237 9.88 -28.48 -21.12
C ARG A 237 8.51 -28.87 -21.71
N ASN A 238 7.83 -29.85 -21.09
CA ASN A 238 6.55 -30.37 -21.55
C ASN A 238 5.37 -29.47 -21.16
N LEU A 239 5.56 -28.55 -20.20
CA LEU A 239 4.53 -27.58 -19.80
C LEU A 239 4.25 -26.58 -20.92
N PHE A 240 5.29 -26.24 -21.68
CA PHE A 240 5.24 -25.35 -22.84
C PHE A 240 5.81 -26.11 -24.05
N PRO A 241 5.03 -27.04 -24.62
CA PRO A 241 5.49 -27.89 -25.72
C PRO A 241 5.84 -27.03 -26.94
N GLU A 242 6.86 -27.49 -27.67
CA GLU A 242 7.21 -26.95 -28.99
C GLU A 242 6.15 -27.36 -30.03
N GLU A 243 6.23 -26.80 -31.23
CA GLU A 243 5.47 -27.22 -32.42
C GLU A 243 3.96 -26.90 -32.43
N GLY A 244 3.54 -25.63 -32.30
CA GLY A 244 2.16 -25.18 -32.56
C GLY A 244 1.02 -25.91 -31.80
N THR A 245 1.37 -26.82 -30.89
CA THR A 245 0.47 -27.68 -30.12
C THR A 245 0.18 -27.09 -28.75
N SER A 246 0.91 -26.05 -28.35
CA SER A 246 0.65 -25.32 -27.13
C SER A 246 -0.76 -24.72 -27.20
N PRO A 247 -1.66 -25.06 -26.25
CA PRO A 247 -2.99 -24.48 -26.19
C PRO A 247 -2.98 -23.08 -25.55
N LEU A 248 -1.79 -22.50 -25.30
CA LEU A 248 -1.65 -21.23 -24.61
C LEU A 248 -2.31 -20.11 -25.42
N LYS A 249 -3.34 -19.50 -24.83
CA LYS A 249 -4.13 -18.44 -25.46
C LYS A 249 -4.01 -17.10 -24.72
N PHE A 250 -3.72 -17.13 -23.42
CA PHE A 250 -3.69 -15.94 -22.58
C PHE A 250 -2.42 -15.81 -21.74
N LEU A 251 -1.89 -14.59 -21.68
CA LEU A 251 -0.84 -14.20 -20.75
C LEU A 251 -1.28 -12.96 -19.98
N VAL A 252 -1.34 -13.09 -18.66
CA VAL A 252 -1.66 -11.98 -17.75
C VAL A 252 -0.40 -11.59 -16.99
N LEU A 253 -0.03 -10.31 -17.02
CA LEU A 253 0.91 -9.75 -16.06
C LEU A 253 0.14 -8.82 -15.11
N ASP A 254 0.19 -9.15 -13.83
CA ASP A 254 -0.47 -8.37 -12.79
C ASP A 254 0.49 -7.31 -12.23
N GLU A 255 -0.05 -6.12 -11.91
CA GLU A 255 0.67 -4.97 -11.36
C GLU A 255 1.92 -4.59 -12.18
N VAL A 256 1.72 -4.32 -13.47
CA VAL A 256 2.80 -4.04 -14.42
C VAL A 256 3.62 -2.80 -14.11
N HIS A 257 3.09 -1.88 -13.28
CA HIS A 257 3.83 -0.74 -12.75
C HIS A 257 5.07 -1.16 -11.93
N THR A 258 5.11 -2.41 -11.44
CA THR A 258 6.27 -2.97 -10.72
C THR A 258 7.39 -3.46 -11.65
N TYR A 259 7.17 -3.49 -12.96
CA TYR A 259 8.12 -3.92 -13.99
C TYR A 259 8.73 -2.72 -14.73
N SER A 260 9.49 -1.89 -14.01
CA SER A 260 10.18 -0.73 -14.56
C SER A 260 11.70 -0.90 -14.59
N GLY A 261 12.38 -0.07 -15.40
CA GLY A 261 13.84 -0.08 -15.52
C GLY A 261 14.41 -1.43 -15.97
N LYS A 262 15.51 -1.86 -15.35
CA LYS A 262 16.21 -3.13 -15.69
C LYS A 262 15.30 -4.35 -15.55
N LYS A 263 14.51 -4.40 -14.47
CA LYS A 263 13.57 -5.50 -14.21
C LYS A 263 12.50 -5.61 -15.30
N GLY A 264 12.00 -4.47 -15.78
CA GLY A 264 11.04 -4.44 -16.89
C GLY A 264 11.63 -5.02 -18.18
N ALA A 265 12.88 -4.68 -18.51
CA ALA A 265 13.57 -5.22 -19.68
C ALA A 265 13.76 -6.75 -19.60
N ASP A 266 14.13 -7.29 -18.43
CA ASP A 266 14.29 -8.73 -18.23
C ASP A 266 12.96 -9.49 -18.44
N VAL A 267 11.87 -8.95 -17.88
CA VAL A 267 10.51 -9.50 -18.06
C VAL A 267 10.09 -9.42 -19.53
N ALA A 268 10.40 -8.33 -20.22
CA ALA A 268 10.11 -8.17 -21.64
C ALA A 268 10.81 -9.25 -22.49
N ALA A 269 12.09 -9.53 -22.22
CA ALA A 269 12.83 -10.61 -22.89
C ALA A 269 12.27 -12.00 -22.54
N LEU A 270 11.85 -12.21 -21.29
CA LEU A 270 11.18 -13.44 -20.85
C LEU A 270 9.87 -13.70 -21.63
N ILE A 271 9.02 -12.68 -21.80
CA ILE A 271 7.77 -12.81 -22.56
C ILE A 271 8.04 -13.18 -24.02
N ARG A 272 9.04 -12.56 -24.64
CA ARG A 272 9.46 -12.90 -26.02
C ARG A 272 9.89 -14.35 -26.13
N ARG A 273 10.69 -14.86 -25.16
CA ARG A 273 11.08 -16.28 -25.10
C ARG A 273 9.87 -17.22 -24.91
N LEU A 274 8.91 -16.86 -24.05
CA LEU A 274 7.68 -17.65 -23.89
C LEU A 274 6.91 -17.75 -25.22
N LYS A 275 6.76 -16.63 -25.94
CA LYS A 275 6.05 -16.59 -27.23
C LYS A 275 6.77 -17.35 -28.32
N GLU A 276 8.09 -17.22 -28.40
CA GLU A 276 8.92 -17.98 -29.33
C GLU A 276 8.78 -19.49 -29.06
N ARG A 277 8.91 -19.89 -27.78
CA ARG A 277 8.77 -21.29 -27.34
C ARG A 277 7.41 -21.89 -27.70
N THR A 278 6.34 -21.12 -27.51
CA THR A 278 4.96 -21.58 -27.72
C THR A 278 4.41 -21.27 -29.12
N GLN A 279 5.18 -20.55 -29.95
CA GLN A 279 4.77 -20.04 -31.28
C GLN A 279 3.48 -19.22 -31.25
N THR A 280 3.32 -18.39 -30.21
CA THR A 280 2.10 -17.59 -29.97
C THR A 280 2.28 -16.10 -30.30
N GLN A 281 3.35 -15.72 -30.99
CA GLN A 281 3.56 -14.33 -31.41
C GLN A 281 2.41 -13.86 -32.31
N GLY A 282 1.81 -12.71 -31.97
CA GLY A 282 0.66 -12.16 -32.68
C GLY A 282 -0.69 -12.86 -32.41
N SER A 283 -0.70 -14.03 -31.78
CA SER A 283 -1.93 -14.77 -31.41
C SER A 283 -2.20 -14.83 -29.91
N LEU A 284 -1.18 -14.63 -29.07
CA LEU A 284 -1.29 -14.61 -27.61
C LEU A 284 -2.05 -13.36 -27.15
N ARG A 285 -3.16 -13.57 -26.45
CA ARG A 285 -3.91 -12.48 -25.81
C ARG A 285 -3.16 -11.99 -24.58
N CYS A 286 -2.54 -10.82 -24.71
CA CYS A 286 -1.75 -10.19 -23.67
C CYS A 286 -2.64 -9.25 -22.84
N ILE A 287 -2.66 -9.46 -21.52
CA ILE A 287 -3.46 -8.67 -20.59
C ILE A 287 -2.54 -8.14 -19.50
N ALA A 288 -2.60 -6.83 -19.28
CA ALA A 288 -1.84 -6.15 -18.25
C ALA A 288 -2.79 -5.57 -17.22
N THR A 289 -2.45 -5.66 -15.93
CA THR A 289 -3.13 -4.88 -14.90
C THR A 289 -2.16 -3.89 -14.27
N SER A 290 -2.65 -2.72 -13.89
CA SER A 290 -1.87 -1.75 -13.13
C SER A 290 -2.77 -1.01 -12.15
N ALA A 291 -2.21 -0.65 -11.00
CA ALA A 291 -2.70 0.50 -10.24
C ALA A 291 -2.75 1.76 -11.15
N THR A 292 -3.69 2.65 -10.85
CA THR A 292 -3.89 3.92 -11.56
C THR A 292 -2.58 4.69 -11.69
N ILE A 293 -2.16 4.96 -12.92
CA ILE A 293 -0.98 5.79 -13.20
C ILE A 293 -1.45 7.25 -13.16
N GLU A 294 -0.84 8.04 -12.28
CA GLU A 294 -1.11 9.48 -12.21
C GLU A 294 -0.65 10.15 -13.52
N LYS A 295 -1.52 11.01 -14.06
CA LYS A 295 -1.20 11.79 -15.26
C LYS A 295 0.03 12.65 -14.97
N THR A 296 1.11 12.41 -15.71
CA THR A 296 2.31 13.23 -15.68
C THR A 296 2.46 13.89 -17.05
N GLY A 297 2.02 15.15 -17.17
CA GLY A 297 2.11 15.95 -18.40
C GLY A 297 0.82 16.03 -19.23
N ASP A 298 0.94 16.61 -20.43
CA ASP A 298 -0.14 16.86 -21.39
C ASP A 298 -0.42 15.70 -22.37
N GLU A 299 0.33 14.59 -22.27
CA GLU A 299 0.14 13.42 -23.14
C GLU A 299 -1.13 12.63 -22.77
N ASP A 300 -1.76 12.01 -23.77
CA ASP A 300 -2.89 11.10 -23.53
C ASP A 300 -2.41 9.90 -22.70
N ALA A 301 -2.85 9.84 -21.44
CA ALA A 301 -2.46 8.80 -20.49
C ALA A 301 -2.69 7.39 -21.05
N ASN A 302 -3.77 7.18 -21.80
CA ASN A 302 -4.05 5.86 -22.39
C ASN A 302 -3.01 5.48 -23.44
N GLN A 303 -2.51 6.45 -24.20
CA GLN A 303 -1.48 6.22 -25.20
C GLN A 303 -0.13 5.85 -24.58
N VAL A 304 0.25 6.54 -23.49
CA VAL A 304 1.48 6.23 -22.73
C VAL A 304 1.40 4.81 -22.16
N ILE A 305 0.26 4.45 -21.57
CA ILE A 305 0.05 3.13 -20.95
C ILE A 305 0.06 2.02 -22.00
N ALA A 306 -0.60 2.24 -23.14
CA ALA A 306 -0.60 1.30 -24.26
C ALA A 306 0.82 1.11 -24.82
N SER A 307 1.61 2.19 -24.99
CA SER A 307 3.00 2.12 -25.45
C SER A 307 3.87 1.31 -24.48
N PHE A 308 3.75 1.56 -23.17
CA PHE A 308 4.48 0.80 -22.16
C PHE A 308 4.14 -0.70 -22.22
N ALA A 309 2.85 -1.05 -22.33
CA ALA A 309 2.42 -2.44 -22.46
C ALA A 309 2.95 -3.06 -23.77
N GLN A 310 2.93 -2.31 -24.87
CA GLN A 310 3.48 -2.76 -26.14
C GLN A 310 4.98 -3.09 -26.04
N ASP A 311 5.77 -2.23 -25.40
CA ASP A 311 7.20 -2.47 -25.21
C ASP A 311 7.47 -3.70 -24.33
N LEU A 312 6.71 -3.83 -23.24
CA LEU A 312 6.82 -4.94 -22.30
C LEU A 312 6.47 -6.27 -22.97
N PHE A 313 5.29 -6.38 -23.58
CA PHE A 313 4.80 -7.63 -24.17
C PHE A 313 5.33 -7.92 -25.57
N GLY A 314 5.81 -6.90 -26.29
CA GLY A 314 6.20 -7.00 -27.70
C GLY A 314 5.03 -7.23 -28.66
N GLU A 315 3.86 -6.65 -28.38
CA GLU A 315 2.63 -6.77 -29.19
C GLU A 315 1.92 -5.42 -29.27
N PRO A 316 1.12 -5.16 -30.32
CA PRO A 316 0.32 -3.94 -30.35
C PRO A 316 -0.73 -3.91 -29.23
N PHE A 317 -0.82 -2.77 -28.55
CA PHE A 317 -1.91 -2.42 -27.64
C PHE A 317 -2.58 -1.15 -28.16
N ASP A 318 -3.90 -1.23 -28.39
CA ASP A 318 -4.68 -0.06 -28.82
C ASP A 318 -5.07 0.77 -27.57
N PRO A 319 -4.82 2.10 -27.56
CA PRO A 319 -5.21 2.98 -26.45
C PRO A 319 -6.70 2.92 -26.08
N THR A 320 -7.58 2.53 -27.02
CA THR A 320 -9.02 2.35 -26.77
C THR A 320 -9.35 1.10 -25.95
N ASN A 321 -8.39 0.18 -25.79
CA ASN A 321 -8.47 -1.01 -24.95
C ASN A 321 -7.66 -0.87 -23.65
N VAL A 322 -7.35 0.39 -23.27
CA VAL A 322 -6.94 0.75 -21.91
C VAL A 322 -8.21 1.07 -21.12
N ILE A 323 -8.55 0.19 -20.18
CA ILE A 323 -9.82 0.21 -19.47
C ILE A 323 -9.60 0.69 -18.04
N SER A 324 -10.22 1.83 -17.73
CA SER A 324 -10.21 2.44 -16.40
C SER A 324 -11.55 2.27 -15.69
N GLU A 325 -11.56 2.57 -14.39
CA GLU A 325 -12.79 2.63 -13.60
C GLU A 325 -13.73 3.71 -14.13
N THR A 326 -15.03 3.44 -14.06
CA THR A 326 -16.07 4.45 -14.28
C THR A 326 -16.88 4.57 -13.00
N TYR A 327 -17.03 5.80 -12.52
CA TYR A 327 -17.71 6.07 -11.27
C TYR A 327 -19.09 6.68 -11.51
N LEU A 328 -20.01 6.40 -10.59
CA LEU A 328 -21.31 7.04 -10.55
C LEU A 328 -21.14 8.52 -10.22
N SER A 329 -21.71 9.37 -11.07
CA SER A 329 -21.86 10.78 -10.77
C SER A 329 -23.03 10.99 -9.82
N ILE A 330 -22.82 11.74 -8.75
CA ILE A 330 -23.90 12.17 -7.86
C ILE A 330 -24.47 13.46 -8.45
N PRO A 331 -25.75 13.49 -8.89
CA PRO A 331 -26.35 14.71 -9.42
C PRO A 331 -26.48 15.73 -8.28
N LEU A 332 -25.82 16.88 -8.43
CA LEU A 332 -25.83 17.95 -7.44
C LEU A 332 -26.94 18.97 -7.78
N PRO A 333 -27.95 19.16 -6.92
CA PRO A 333 -28.96 20.20 -7.11
C PRO A 333 -28.38 21.60 -6.85
N GLU A 334 -29.13 22.66 -7.18
CA GLU A 334 -28.74 24.02 -6.78
C GLU A 334 -28.56 24.10 -5.25
N PRO A 335 -27.45 24.67 -4.76
CA PRO A 335 -27.15 24.67 -3.34
C PRO A 335 -27.91 25.75 -2.56
N ASP A 336 -28.44 25.36 -1.41
CA ASP A 336 -29.04 26.28 -0.43
C ASP A 336 -27.95 27.18 0.19
N PRO A 337 -28.29 28.42 0.61
CA PRO A 337 -27.35 29.27 1.32
C PRO A 337 -26.98 28.65 2.68
N LEU A 338 -25.70 28.77 3.06
CA LEU A 338 -25.26 28.36 4.40
C LEU A 338 -25.70 29.41 5.44
N PRO A 339 -26.01 29.00 6.69
CA PRO A 339 -26.21 29.93 7.79
C PRO A 339 -24.98 30.82 8.01
N ASP A 340 -25.14 32.11 8.29
CA ASP A 340 -24.02 33.04 8.50
C ASP A 340 -23.10 32.65 9.66
N GLU A 341 -23.66 32.04 10.71
CA GLU A 341 -22.93 31.54 11.88
C GLU A 341 -22.81 30.02 11.84
N ILE A 342 -21.64 29.52 12.24
CA ILE A 342 -21.40 28.09 12.43
C ILE A 342 -21.93 27.75 13.83
N ARG A 343 -23.10 27.11 13.89
CA ARG A 343 -23.78 26.73 15.15
C ARG A 343 -23.21 25.45 15.78
N LEU A 344 -22.29 24.78 15.08
CA LEU A 344 -21.66 23.53 15.50
C LEU A 344 -20.54 23.77 16.50
N THR A 345 -20.35 22.80 17.38
CA THR A 345 -19.28 22.78 18.40
C THR A 345 -18.72 21.36 18.52
N ASP A 346 -17.54 21.17 19.12
CA ASP A 346 -16.96 19.83 19.30
C ASP A 346 -17.91 18.87 20.05
N LYS A 347 -18.75 19.38 20.96
CA LYS A 347 -19.79 18.59 21.66
C LYS A 347 -20.79 17.90 20.73
N HIS A 348 -21.02 18.46 19.54
CA HIS A 348 -21.89 17.83 18.55
C HIS A 348 -21.22 16.57 17.96
N LEU A 349 -19.89 16.57 17.86
CA LEU A 349 -19.10 15.51 17.22
C LEU A 349 -18.65 14.42 18.21
N GLU A 350 -18.37 14.80 19.46
CA GLU A 350 -17.90 13.90 20.52
C GLU A 350 -18.86 12.73 20.77
N GLY A 351 -18.39 11.49 20.65
CA GLY A 351 -19.20 10.30 20.89
C GLY A 351 -20.30 10.12 19.84
N PHE A 352 -19.99 10.43 18.57
CA PHE A 352 -20.93 10.24 17.47
C PHE A 352 -21.28 8.75 17.29
N ASP A 353 -22.55 8.42 17.56
CA ASP A 353 -23.08 7.06 17.71
C ASP A 353 -24.10 6.66 16.63
N ASN A 354 -24.20 7.46 15.55
CA ASN A 354 -25.21 7.33 14.49
C ASN A 354 -26.67 7.40 15.01
N SER A 355 -26.92 7.90 16.22
CA SER A 355 -28.29 8.03 16.72
C SER A 355 -29.07 9.08 15.91
N PRO A 356 -30.36 8.81 15.58
CA PRO A 356 -31.17 9.76 14.80
C PRO A 356 -31.23 11.16 15.40
N ASN A 357 -31.30 11.27 16.73
CA ASN A 357 -31.34 12.56 17.43
C ASN A 357 -30.06 13.37 17.23
N LYS A 358 -28.90 12.72 17.29
CA LYS A 358 -27.61 13.37 17.12
C LYS A 358 -27.37 13.77 15.67
N ILE A 359 -27.71 12.89 14.73
CA ILE A 359 -27.68 13.19 13.29
C ILE A 359 -28.56 14.42 13.01
N ARG A 360 -29.81 14.41 13.49
CA ARG A 360 -30.73 15.53 13.32
C ARG A 360 -30.16 16.84 13.88
N ALA A 361 -29.67 16.85 15.11
CA ALA A 361 -29.10 18.06 15.72
C ALA A 361 -27.94 18.63 14.90
N ILE A 362 -27.07 17.78 14.36
CA ILE A 362 -25.95 18.21 13.50
C ILE A 362 -26.49 18.77 12.17
N VAL A 363 -27.47 18.11 11.54
CA VAL A 363 -28.04 18.55 10.25
C VAL A 363 -28.79 19.87 10.40
N GLU A 364 -29.55 20.06 11.48
CA GLU A 364 -30.21 21.33 11.80
C GLU A 364 -29.19 22.46 12.01
N ALA A 365 -28.06 22.17 12.66
CA ALA A 365 -26.96 23.13 12.83
C ALA A 365 -26.22 23.45 11.51
N LEU A 366 -26.02 22.45 10.64
CA LEU A 366 -25.37 22.60 9.33
C LEU A 366 -26.22 23.41 8.34
N THR A 367 -27.54 23.20 8.36
CA THR A 367 -28.46 23.77 7.35
C THR A 367 -29.18 25.00 7.84
N GLY A 368 -29.28 25.18 9.16
CA GLY A 368 -30.09 26.23 9.78
C GLY A 368 -31.60 25.94 9.79
N ASN A 369 -32.03 24.84 9.19
CA ASN A 369 -33.43 24.42 9.08
C ASN A 369 -33.84 23.54 10.27
N THR A 370 -35.07 23.68 10.74
CA THR A 370 -35.66 22.75 11.72
C THR A 370 -36.22 21.54 11.00
N ILE A 371 -35.88 20.34 11.47
CA ILE A 371 -36.33 19.07 10.89
C ILE A 371 -37.29 18.43 11.89
N VAL A 372 -38.50 18.04 11.52
CA VAL A 372 -39.39 17.32 12.46
C VAL A 372 -38.92 15.86 12.64
N PRO A 373 -39.12 15.20 13.81
CA PRO A 373 -38.67 13.82 14.03
C PRO A 373 -39.12 12.83 12.94
N GLU A 374 -40.33 12.99 12.41
CA GLU A 374 -40.92 12.16 11.37
C GLU A 374 -40.24 12.37 9.98
N GLU A 375 -39.44 13.42 9.87
CA GLU A 375 -38.64 13.75 8.69
C GLU A 375 -37.15 13.41 8.83
N SER A 376 -36.70 12.91 9.99
CA SER A 376 -35.31 12.51 10.20
C SER A 376 -35.00 11.11 9.65
N THR A 377 -35.69 10.67 8.59
CA THR A 377 -35.34 9.40 7.92
C THR A 377 -34.05 9.60 7.12
N PRO A 378 -33.20 8.55 6.95
CA PRO A 378 -31.95 8.67 6.21
C PRO A 378 -32.12 9.28 4.80
N GLU A 379 -33.23 8.98 4.12
CA GLU A 379 -33.52 9.43 2.76
C GLU A 379 -33.81 10.93 2.70
N LYS A 380 -34.61 11.44 3.64
CA LYS A 380 -34.91 12.87 3.76
C LYS A 380 -33.69 13.67 4.22
N ILE A 381 -32.92 13.11 5.16
CA ILE A 381 -31.63 13.69 5.54
C ILE A 381 -30.69 13.75 4.32
N GLY A 382 -30.68 12.71 3.49
CA GLY A 382 -29.90 12.68 2.26
C GLY A 382 -30.28 13.79 1.27
N SER A 383 -31.57 13.99 1.03
CA SER A 383 -32.05 15.02 0.10
C SER A 383 -31.78 16.45 0.60
N ILE A 384 -31.88 16.68 1.91
CA ILE A 384 -31.52 17.95 2.55
C ILE A 384 -30.01 18.20 2.41
N LEU A 385 -29.18 17.21 2.76
CA LEU A 385 -27.72 17.34 2.74
C LEU A 385 -27.16 17.52 1.33
N LEU A 386 -27.78 16.95 0.28
CA LEU A 386 -27.35 17.17 -1.10
C LEU A 386 -27.42 18.63 -1.55
N LYS A 387 -28.28 19.45 -0.95
CA LYS A 387 -28.37 20.89 -1.21
C LYS A 387 -27.40 21.72 -0.36
N ASN A 388 -26.75 21.12 0.64
CA ASN A 388 -25.84 21.84 1.52
C ASN A 388 -24.50 22.12 0.81
N ARG A 389 -24.06 23.39 0.79
CA ARG A 389 -22.81 23.80 0.12
C ARG A 389 -21.56 23.09 0.65
N THR A 390 -21.48 22.80 1.94
CA THR A 390 -20.35 22.07 2.53
C THR A 390 -20.30 20.64 2.00
N ILE A 391 -21.44 19.95 1.94
CA ILE A 391 -21.55 18.60 1.34
C ILE A 391 -21.14 18.62 -0.13
N GLN A 392 -21.63 19.58 -0.92
CA GLN A 392 -21.28 19.70 -2.33
C GLN A 392 -19.79 20.00 -2.55
N PHE A 393 -19.22 20.90 -1.74
CA PHE A 393 -17.78 21.19 -1.75
C PHE A 393 -16.96 19.91 -1.49
N LEU A 394 -17.35 19.11 -0.49
CA LEU A 394 -16.67 17.86 -0.17
C LEU A 394 -16.77 16.84 -1.31
N ILE A 395 -17.94 16.68 -1.92
CA ILE A 395 -18.11 15.80 -3.09
C ILE A 395 -17.17 16.25 -4.21
N GLN A 396 -17.20 17.53 -4.59
CA GLN A 396 -16.39 18.06 -5.68
C GLN A 396 -14.89 17.95 -5.43
N LYS A 397 -14.43 18.16 -4.19
CA LYS A 397 -13.00 18.19 -3.86
C LYS A 397 -12.40 16.82 -3.61
N LEU A 398 -13.16 15.90 -3.02
CA LEU A 398 -12.64 14.64 -2.49
C LEU A 398 -13.02 13.42 -3.33
N SER A 399 -13.79 13.60 -4.39
CA SER A 399 -14.12 12.53 -5.33
C SER A 399 -12.89 12.04 -6.09
N ASP A 400 -12.11 12.94 -6.70
CA ASP A 400 -11.09 12.54 -7.68
C ASP A 400 -9.66 12.49 -7.13
N GLN A 401 -9.45 12.94 -5.89
CA GLN A 401 -8.14 12.97 -5.25
C GLN A 401 -8.21 12.87 -3.74
N SER A 402 -7.10 12.44 -3.15
CA SER A 402 -6.87 12.45 -1.71
C SER A 402 -6.27 13.80 -1.30
N VAL A 403 -6.89 14.49 -0.34
CA VAL A 403 -6.47 15.83 0.09
C VAL A 403 -6.11 15.81 1.58
N SER A 404 -5.00 16.45 1.96
CA SER A 404 -4.65 16.69 3.36
C SER A 404 -5.79 17.42 4.07
N ILE A 405 -6.18 16.98 5.28
CA ILE A 405 -7.23 17.66 6.06
C ILE A 405 -6.89 19.14 6.26
N THR A 406 -5.61 19.47 6.46
CA THR A 406 -5.17 20.86 6.63
C THR A 406 -5.46 21.70 5.39
N ASP A 407 -5.13 21.18 4.20
CA ASP A 407 -5.32 21.91 2.95
C ASP A 407 -6.81 22.02 2.61
N LEU A 408 -7.59 20.98 2.88
CA LEU A 408 -9.04 20.98 2.71
C LEU A 408 -9.71 22.07 3.57
N ILE A 409 -9.30 22.22 4.83
CA ILE A 409 -9.83 23.26 5.73
C ILE A 409 -9.44 24.66 5.25
N ASN A 410 -8.18 24.85 4.85
CA ASN A 410 -7.68 26.13 4.35
C ASN A 410 -8.44 26.56 3.09
N GLU A 411 -8.64 25.65 2.15
CA GLU A 411 -9.38 25.92 0.92
C GLU A 411 -10.87 26.19 1.19
N TYR A 412 -11.49 25.39 2.06
CA TYR A 412 -12.89 25.61 2.44
C TYR A 412 -13.11 26.97 3.10
N GLN A 413 -12.21 27.37 4.00
CA GLN A 413 -12.24 28.70 4.60
C GLN A 413 -12.11 29.78 3.51
N ALA A 414 -11.12 29.66 2.62
CA ALA A 414 -10.89 30.67 1.59
C ALA A 414 -12.08 30.82 0.62
N VAL A 415 -12.72 29.72 0.23
CA VAL A 415 -13.74 29.69 -0.83
C VAL A 415 -15.16 29.83 -0.29
N ILE A 416 -15.48 29.20 0.84
CA ILE A 416 -16.86 29.10 1.37
C ILE A 416 -17.05 29.93 2.65
N ARG A 417 -16.05 30.00 3.54
CA ARG A 417 -16.17 30.59 4.89
C ARG A 417 -15.04 31.61 5.19
N SER A 418 -14.85 32.61 4.32
CA SER A 418 -13.68 33.53 4.39
C SER A 418 -13.58 34.33 5.69
N ASN A 419 -14.72 34.59 6.34
CA ASN A 419 -14.81 35.36 7.59
C ASN A 419 -14.79 34.48 8.86
N LYS A 420 -14.54 33.17 8.75
CA LYS A 420 -14.52 32.24 9.89
C LYS A 420 -13.11 31.76 10.19
N THR A 421 -12.89 31.27 11.40
CA THR A 421 -11.61 30.68 11.81
C THR A 421 -11.44 29.26 11.23
N LEU A 422 -10.19 28.81 11.12
CA LEU A 422 -9.88 27.43 10.69
C LEU A 422 -10.49 26.38 11.63
N GLY A 423 -10.59 26.69 12.93
CA GLY A 423 -11.22 25.80 13.93
C GLY A 423 -12.71 25.61 13.68
N GLU A 424 -13.45 26.69 13.41
CA GLU A 424 -14.88 26.60 13.07
C GLU A 424 -15.10 25.85 11.75
N CYS A 425 -14.27 26.13 10.74
CA CYS A 425 -14.31 25.44 9.45
C CYS A 425 -14.05 23.93 9.59
N ARG A 426 -13.09 23.54 10.44
CA ARG A 426 -12.81 22.13 10.76
C ARG A 426 -14.05 21.43 11.30
N ILE A 427 -14.75 22.05 12.25
CA ILE A 427 -15.94 21.45 12.88
C ILE A 427 -17.05 21.27 11.84
N GLU A 428 -17.29 22.27 10.98
CA GLU A 428 -18.31 22.21 9.93
C GLU A 428 -18.00 21.10 8.89
N ILE A 429 -16.75 21.00 8.45
CA ILE A 429 -16.30 19.93 7.54
C ILE A 429 -16.47 18.54 8.19
N PHE A 430 -16.06 18.38 9.45
CA PHE A 430 -16.15 17.09 10.12
C PHE A 430 -17.61 16.67 10.35
N ALA A 431 -18.48 17.62 10.73
CA ALA A 431 -19.92 17.42 10.82
C ALA A 431 -20.52 16.96 9.49
N ALA A 432 -20.16 17.63 8.39
CA ALA A 432 -20.62 17.29 7.05
C ALA A 432 -20.11 15.91 6.60
N LEU A 433 -18.84 15.57 6.89
CA LEU A 433 -18.27 14.26 6.59
C LEU A 433 -18.98 13.13 7.36
N LEU A 434 -19.32 13.35 8.64
CA LEU A 434 -20.04 12.36 9.44
C LEU A 434 -21.49 12.19 8.98
N THR A 435 -22.23 13.29 8.82
CA THR A 435 -23.65 13.24 8.42
C THR A 435 -23.85 12.75 6.98
N GLY A 436 -22.90 13.01 6.08
CA GLY A 436 -22.90 12.47 4.72
C GLY A 436 -22.82 10.94 4.66
N THR A 437 -22.28 10.28 5.70
CA THR A 437 -22.31 8.80 5.80
C THR A 437 -23.68 8.25 6.22
N GLN A 438 -24.57 9.10 6.73
CA GLN A 438 -25.87 8.70 7.27
C GLN A 438 -27.02 9.07 6.34
N GLY A 439 -26.95 10.24 5.69
CA GLY A 439 -27.91 10.63 4.66
C GLY A 439 -27.84 9.67 3.47
N LYS A 440 -28.99 9.16 3.01
CA LYS A 440 -29.08 8.19 1.90
C LYS A 440 -29.70 8.80 0.66
N ILE A 441 -29.17 8.41 -0.49
CA ILE A 441 -29.62 8.79 -1.83
C ILE A 441 -29.80 7.52 -2.66
N ILE A 442 -30.66 7.58 -3.68
CA ILE A 442 -30.87 6.47 -4.60
C ILE A 442 -29.74 6.47 -5.62
N LEU A 443 -28.95 5.39 -5.65
CA LEU A 443 -27.93 5.13 -6.65
C LEU A 443 -28.08 3.67 -7.09
N ASN A 444 -28.12 3.42 -8.41
CA ASN A 444 -28.37 2.09 -8.98
C ASN A 444 -29.59 1.39 -8.36
N ASP A 445 -30.71 2.12 -8.23
CA ASP A 445 -31.97 1.65 -7.64
C ASP A 445 -31.90 1.19 -6.16
N GLU A 446 -30.79 1.49 -5.46
CA GLU A 446 -30.59 1.19 -4.06
C GLU A 446 -30.33 2.44 -3.22
N TYR A 447 -30.82 2.44 -1.97
CA TYR A 447 -30.54 3.52 -1.01
C TYR A 447 -29.15 3.35 -0.40
N GLN A 448 -28.26 4.29 -0.70
CA GLN A 448 -26.88 4.27 -0.26
C GLN A 448 -26.50 5.61 0.37
N PRO A 449 -25.51 5.65 1.30
CA PRO A 449 -25.02 6.91 1.86
C PRO A 449 -24.65 7.95 0.78
N ILE A 450 -24.65 9.25 1.05
CA ILE A 450 -24.18 10.24 0.06
C ILE A 450 -22.74 9.92 -0.34
N PHE A 451 -21.86 9.74 0.66
CA PHE A 451 -20.49 9.29 0.46
C PHE A 451 -19.97 8.54 1.71
N VAL A 452 -18.82 7.89 1.57
CA VAL A 452 -18.10 7.29 2.70
C VAL A 452 -16.67 7.81 2.69
N PRO A 453 -16.24 8.60 3.68
CA PRO A 453 -14.87 9.11 3.73
C PRO A 453 -13.89 7.99 4.10
N LYS A 454 -12.75 7.97 3.42
CA LYS A 454 -11.55 7.21 3.75
C LYS A 454 -10.51 8.16 4.33
N LEU A 455 -9.96 7.81 5.49
CA LEU A 455 -8.84 8.51 6.08
C LEU A 455 -7.56 7.73 5.82
N HIS A 456 -6.60 8.39 5.19
CA HIS A 456 -5.26 7.87 4.93
C HIS A 456 -4.29 8.53 5.89
N THR A 457 -3.69 7.74 6.78
CA THR A 457 -2.67 8.20 7.71
C THR A 457 -1.43 7.34 7.58
N PHE A 458 -0.27 7.95 7.70
CA PHE A 458 1.02 7.27 7.61
C PHE A 458 1.74 7.44 8.95
N PHE A 459 1.87 6.32 9.67
CA PHE A 459 2.70 6.25 10.86
C PHE A 459 4.13 5.93 10.43
N SER A 460 5.08 6.69 10.96
CA SER A 460 6.51 6.45 10.78
C SER A 460 7.12 5.95 12.08
N GLN A 461 8.17 5.14 12.00
CA GLN A 461 8.93 4.67 13.17
C GLN A 461 9.73 5.77 13.88
N GLY A 462 9.52 7.05 13.52
CA GLY A 462 10.41 8.16 13.81
C GLY A 462 11.43 8.36 12.69
N ARG A 463 12.09 9.51 12.71
CA ARG A 463 13.19 9.83 11.79
C ARG A 463 14.50 9.77 12.56
N GLU A 464 15.59 9.52 11.83
CA GLU A 464 16.92 9.71 12.40
C GLU A 464 17.10 11.17 12.82
N ILE A 465 17.64 11.35 14.02
CA ILE A 465 17.98 12.66 14.55
C ILE A 465 19.48 12.80 14.45
N SER A 466 19.93 13.88 13.83
CA SER A 466 21.35 14.18 13.73
C SER A 466 21.65 15.49 14.45
N SER A 467 22.89 15.64 14.89
CA SER A 467 23.38 16.88 15.47
C SER A 467 24.83 17.15 15.10
N CYS A 468 25.18 18.43 14.95
CA CYS A 468 26.58 18.81 14.93
C CYS A 468 27.20 18.78 16.33
N LEU A 469 28.52 18.68 16.39
CA LEU A 469 29.31 18.64 17.63
C LEU A 469 29.64 20.06 18.15
N SER A 470 28.68 20.99 18.06
CA SER A 470 28.92 22.41 18.31
C SER A 470 29.02 22.79 19.79
N SER A 471 28.11 22.24 20.59
CA SER A 471 27.97 22.48 22.02
C SER A 471 27.46 21.20 22.68
N PRO A 472 28.15 20.67 23.71
CA PRO A 472 27.70 19.49 24.45
C PRO A 472 26.37 19.70 25.16
N GLU A 473 26.09 20.94 25.61
CA GLU A 473 24.90 21.26 26.41
C GLU A 473 23.71 21.69 25.54
N SER A 474 23.97 22.28 24.36
CA SER A 474 22.92 22.75 23.44
C SER A 474 23.23 22.33 22.00
N PRO A 475 23.07 21.04 21.66
CA PRO A 475 23.31 20.54 20.32
C PRO A 475 22.32 21.14 19.31
N HIS A 476 22.81 21.49 18.11
CA HIS A 476 21.94 21.87 17.00
C HIS A 476 21.39 20.61 16.33
N LEU A 477 20.13 20.29 16.63
CA LEU A 477 19.45 19.08 16.20
C LEU A 477 18.66 19.31 14.90
N ASN A 478 18.64 18.29 14.03
CA ASN A 478 17.73 18.22 12.88
C ASN A 478 17.27 16.76 12.63
N ASP A 479 16.11 16.62 12.00
CA ASP A 479 15.45 15.36 11.62
C ASP A 479 15.29 15.21 10.10
N ARG A 480 16.07 15.98 9.34
CA ARG A 480 16.06 16.00 7.87
C ARG A 480 17.18 15.17 7.25
N GLY A 481 18.14 14.73 8.06
CA GLY A 481 19.34 14.04 7.57
C GLY A 481 20.30 14.97 6.83
N ASP A 482 20.23 16.28 7.10
CA ASP A 482 21.09 17.27 6.47
C ASP A 482 22.54 16.99 6.90
N ALA A 483 23.44 16.80 5.94
CA ALA A 483 24.85 16.46 6.22
C ALA A 483 25.64 17.60 6.89
N LEU A 484 25.12 18.82 6.82
CA LEU A 484 25.70 20.03 7.41
C LEU A 484 24.67 20.71 8.30
N CYS A 485 25.15 21.37 9.35
CA CYS A 485 24.29 22.07 10.29
C CYS A 485 23.91 23.47 9.78
N ASP A 486 22.62 23.67 9.50
CA ASP A 486 22.04 24.95 9.07
C ASP A 486 22.30 26.09 10.06
N THR A 487 22.14 25.85 11.37
CA THR A 487 22.38 26.87 12.40
C THR A 487 23.82 27.33 12.43
N CYS A 488 24.78 26.40 12.25
CA CYS A 488 26.20 26.79 12.16
C CYS A 488 26.48 27.55 10.86
N ALA A 489 25.82 27.20 9.76
CA ALA A 489 25.99 27.87 8.48
C ALA A 489 25.54 29.34 8.53
N GLN A 490 24.48 29.65 9.30
CA GLN A 490 24.05 31.03 9.58
C GLN A 490 25.13 31.85 10.32
N GLU A 491 25.97 31.19 11.12
CA GLU A 491 27.14 31.80 11.77
C GLU A 491 28.42 31.74 10.92
N GLN A 492 28.31 31.47 9.61
CA GLN A 492 29.43 31.27 8.68
C GLN A 492 30.39 30.12 9.08
N LYS A 493 29.89 29.10 9.78
CA LYS A 493 30.64 27.89 10.14
C LYS A 493 30.07 26.66 9.43
N GLN A 494 30.91 25.87 8.77
CA GLN A 494 30.49 24.58 8.22
C GLN A 494 30.80 23.47 9.22
N ARG A 495 29.75 22.82 9.74
CA ARG A 495 29.90 21.69 10.67
C ARG A 495 29.06 20.52 10.18
N ALA A 496 29.69 19.36 10.08
CA ALA A 496 29.00 18.10 9.81
C ALA A 496 28.05 17.76 10.96
N THR A 497 26.96 17.13 10.60
CA THR A 497 26.00 16.52 11.53
C THR A 497 26.29 15.04 11.64
N PHE A 498 26.03 14.48 12.81
CA PHE A 498 26.26 13.08 13.11
C PHE A 498 24.96 12.44 13.60
N PRO A 499 24.59 11.25 13.11
CA PRO A 499 23.46 10.47 13.61
C PRO A 499 23.55 10.25 15.12
N LEU A 500 22.46 10.51 15.83
CA LEU A 500 22.34 10.25 17.27
C LEU A 500 21.77 8.87 17.53
N VAL A 501 22.39 8.16 18.47
CA VAL A 501 21.91 6.89 19.01
C VAL A 501 21.89 6.96 20.53
N PHE A 502 20.95 6.27 21.17
CA PHE A 502 20.75 6.36 22.62
C PHE A 502 20.99 5.02 23.31
N CYS A 503 21.68 5.02 24.44
CA CYS A 503 21.79 3.84 25.28
C CYS A 503 20.41 3.46 25.84
N ARG A 504 19.97 2.23 25.57
CA ARG A 504 18.66 1.71 26.04
C ARG A 504 18.52 1.69 27.57
N SER A 505 19.63 1.57 28.30
CA SER A 505 19.62 1.48 29.76
C SER A 505 19.52 2.85 30.44
N CYS A 506 20.42 3.77 30.09
CA CYS A 506 20.56 5.06 30.79
C CYS A 506 20.11 6.28 29.98
N GLY A 507 19.82 6.11 28.68
CA GLY A 507 19.37 7.19 27.80
C GLY A 507 20.45 8.19 27.37
N GLN A 508 21.73 7.85 27.60
CA GLN A 508 22.86 8.64 27.12
C GLN A 508 22.91 8.64 25.59
N GLU A 509 23.00 9.82 25.00
CA GLU A 509 23.22 10.02 23.57
C GLU A 509 24.67 9.74 23.18
N PHE A 510 24.83 9.17 21.98
CA PHE A 510 26.09 8.94 21.30
C PHE A 510 25.96 9.32 19.83
N TYR A 511 27.07 9.64 19.20
CA TYR A 511 27.18 10.03 17.79
C TYR A 511 27.82 8.90 16.99
N GLY A 512 27.12 8.41 15.97
CA GLY A 512 27.61 7.36 15.08
C GLY A 512 28.63 7.89 14.08
N ALA A 513 29.80 7.24 13.99
CA ALA A 513 30.86 7.66 13.08
C ALA A 513 31.78 6.52 12.63
N THR A 514 32.53 6.78 11.56
CA THR A 514 33.67 5.97 11.10
C THR A 514 34.91 6.83 11.09
N ILE A 515 36.01 6.31 11.62
CA ILE A 515 37.35 6.90 11.50
C ILE A 515 38.10 6.19 10.38
N LYS A 516 38.55 6.96 9.39
CA LYS A 516 39.40 6.47 8.30
C LYS A 516 40.86 6.38 8.75
N GLU A 517 41.70 5.68 7.98
CA GLU A 517 43.14 5.54 8.25
C GLU A 517 43.87 6.89 8.37
N ASP A 518 43.40 7.91 7.65
CA ASP A 518 43.92 9.28 7.70
C ASP A 518 43.42 10.09 8.91
N SER A 519 42.78 9.42 9.89
CA SER A 519 42.14 10.03 11.06
C SER A 519 40.95 10.94 10.75
N THR A 520 40.43 10.94 9.52
CA THR A 520 39.20 11.67 9.17
C THR A 520 38.00 10.97 9.79
N VAL A 521 37.15 11.75 10.46
CA VAL A 521 35.90 11.28 11.06
C VAL A 521 34.73 11.59 10.13
N ILE A 522 33.98 10.57 9.74
CA ILE A 522 32.77 10.72 8.93
C ILE A 522 31.53 10.23 9.70
N PRO A 523 30.35 10.84 9.49
CA PRO A 523 29.09 10.36 10.06
C PRO A 523 28.76 8.93 9.58
N ARG A 524 28.17 8.12 10.47
CA ARG A 524 27.78 6.74 10.15
C ARG A 524 26.48 6.35 10.87
N ASP A 525 25.56 5.77 10.12
CA ASP A 525 24.30 5.22 10.64
C ASP A 525 24.54 3.85 11.30
N MET A 526 23.70 3.48 12.26
CA MET A 526 23.88 2.23 13.04
C MET A 526 23.92 0.98 12.15
N ASP A 527 23.09 0.95 11.11
CA ASP A 527 22.85 -0.23 10.26
C ASP A 527 23.87 -0.38 9.11
N VAL A 528 24.77 0.59 8.92
CA VAL A 528 25.80 0.54 7.89
C VAL A 528 27.04 -0.16 8.45
N ILE A 529 27.35 -1.34 7.88
CA ILE A 529 28.48 -2.19 8.27
C ILE A 529 29.67 -2.03 7.30
N ASP A 530 29.41 -1.67 6.05
CA ASP A 530 30.40 -1.65 4.95
C ASP A 530 30.95 -0.25 4.66
N LEU A 531 31.76 0.30 5.55
CA LEU A 531 32.60 1.47 5.27
C LEU A 531 34.06 1.15 5.58
N ASP A 532 34.97 1.52 4.68
CA ASP A 532 36.41 1.47 4.93
C ASP A 532 36.78 2.36 6.14
N GLY A 533 37.16 1.74 7.25
CA GLY A 533 37.61 2.41 8.48
C GLY A 533 37.16 1.72 9.77
N GLN A 534 37.48 2.34 10.92
CA GLN A 534 37.07 1.86 12.24
C GLN A 534 35.76 2.53 12.68
N ASN A 535 34.72 1.73 12.89
CA ASN A 535 33.41 2.20 13.34
C ASN A 535 33.39 2.47 14.85
N LEU A 536 32.88 3.63 15.25
CA LEU A 536 32.89 4.11 16.64
C LEU A 536 31.61 4.88 16.98
N TYR A 537 31.40 5.05 18.29
CA TYR A 537 30.37 5.91 18.86
C TYR A 537 31.03 6.93 19.79
N PHE A 538 30.77 8.22 19.58
CA PHE A 538 31.30 9.28 20.45
C PHE A 538 30.24 9.79 21.42
N TYR A 539 30.64 10.33 22.55
CA TYR A 539 29.80 11.21 23.36
C TYR A 539 30.65 12.40 23.82
N THR A 540 30.03 13.56 24.02
CA THR A 540 30.72 14.84 24.24
C THR A 540 31.18 15.08 25.68
N GLY A 541 31.30 14.02 26.50
CA GLY A 541 31.71 14.09 27.90
C GLY A 541 33.07 13.45 28.17
N LEU A 542 33.61 13.67 29.37
CA LEU A 542 34.81 12.98 29.84
C LEU A 542 34.43 11.65 30.49
N TYR A 543 35.05 10.56 30.03
CA TYR A 543 34.95 9.26 30.69
C TYR A 543 35.63 9.28 32.06
N ASP A 544 34.85 8.98 33.09
CA ASP A 544 35.33 8.85 34.46
C ASP A 544 35.01 7.42 34.91
N GLU A 545 36.03 6.57 34.96
CA GLU A 545 35.90 5.15 35.36
C GLU A 545 35.32 5.01 36.77
N GLY A 546 35.55 6.00 37.66
CA GLY A 546 34.99 6.01 39.01
C GLY A 546 33.48 6.24 39.05
N LYS A 547 32.92 6.89 38.02
CA LYS A 547 31.47 7.14 37.88
C LYS A 547 30.77 6.15 36.95
N ILE A 548 31.48 5.65 35.95
CA ILE A 548 30.97 4.73 34.93
C ILE A 548 31.96 3.56 34.80
N PRO A 549 31.99 2.64 35.77
CA PRO A 549 32.89 1.50 35.72
C PRO A 549 32.53 0.59 34.54
N ILE A 550 33.54 -0.03 33.93
CA ILE A 550 33.31 -1.13 32.98
C ILE A 550 32.59 -2.30 33.68
N PRO A 551 31.79 -3.10 32.95
CA PRO A 551 31.05 -4.22 33.53
C PRO A 551 31.92 -5.16 34.35
N ASP A 552 31.41 -5.65 35.48
CA ASP A 552 32.16 -6.53 36.38
C ASP A 552 32.64 -7.81 35.67
N ASP A 553 31.83 -8.34 34.75
CA ASP A 553 32.16 -9.52 33.94
C ASP A 553 33.30 -9.27 32.94
N TRP A 554 33.65 -8.01 32.67
CA TRP A 554 34.81 -7.64 31.86
C TRP A 554 36.09 -7.64 32.68
N ARG A 555 36.02 -7.72 34.01
CA ARG A 555 37.19 -7.71 34.90
C ARG A 555 37.62 -9.14 35.25
N GLU A 556 38.91 -9.31 35.47
CA GLU A 556 39.48 -10.56 35.97
C GLU A 556 39.01 -10.85 37.40
N LYS A 557 38.67 -12.10 37.72
CA LYS A 557 38.40 -12.50 39.11
C LYS A 557 39.74 -12.76 39.81
N LYS A 558 40.13 -11.92 40.78
CA LYS A 558 41.30 -12.19 41.63
C LYS A 558 41.02 -13.42 42.49
N ARG A 559 41.91 -14.43 42.44
CA ARG A 559 41.77 -15.65 43.25
C ARG A 559 41.86 -15.29 44.75
N GLY A 560 40.80 -15.60 45.50
CA GLY A 560 40.77 -15.44 46.96
C GLY A 560 40.31 -14.08 47.49
N SER A 561 39.86 -13.15 46.63
CA SER A 561 39.30 -11.85 47.06
C SER A 561 37.99 -11.51 46.36
N GLN A 562 37.11 -10.74 47.01
CA GLN A 562 35.94 -10.14 46.35
C GLN A 562 36.29 -8.95 45.45
N GLU A 563 37.54 -8.49 45.45
CA GLU A 563 37.98 -7.41 44.56
C GLU A 563 38.10 -7.87 43.10
N LEU A 564 37.48 -7.10 42.21
CA LEU A 564 37.62 -7.27 40.77
C LEU A 564 39.01 -6.80 40.30
N GLY A 565 39.60 -7.55 39.37
CA GLY A 565 40.92 -7.29 38.79
C GLY A 565 40.89 -6.31 37.63
N LYS A 566 41.94 -6.38 36.79
CA LYS A 566 42.06 -5.57 35.56
C LYS A 566 41.02 -6.01 34.52
N CYS A 567 40.78 -5.18 33.51
CA CYS A 567 39.98 -5.57 32.35
C CYS A 567 40.62 -6.79 31.67
N LYS A 568 39.82 -7.79 31.30
CA LYS A 568 40.28 -8.92 30.50
C LYS A 568 40.68 -8.42 29.12
N ARG A 569 41.75 -9.02 28.58
CA ARG A 569 42.37 -8.63 27.30
C ARG A 569 41.40 -8.62 26.12
N GLU A 570 40.41 -9.51 26.12
CA GLU A 570 39.37 -9.58 25.07
C GLU A 570 38.42 -8.37 25.06
N TYR A 571 38.27 -7.67 26.19
CA TYR A 571 37.42 -6.47 26.29
C TYR A 571 38.20 -5.15 26.25
N GLU A 572 39.54 -5.19 26.31
CA GLU A 572 40.38 -3.98 26.23
C GLU A 572 40.03 -3.07 25.04
N PRO A 573 39.78 -3.58 23.81
CA PRO A 573 39.40 -2.73 22.66
C PRO A 573 38.03 -2.05 22.79
N HIS A 574 37.21 -2.48 23.74
CA HIS A 574 35.85 -1.97 23.98
C HIS A 574 35.77 -1.04 25.19
N VAL A 575 36.87 -0.83 25.91
CA VAL A 575 36.94 0.10 27.04
C VAL A 575 36.90 1.54 26.49
N PRO A 576 36.06 2.44 27.06
CA PRO A 576 36.03 3.83 26.61
C PRO A 576 37.39 4.51 26.75
N GLU A 577 37.88 5.09 25.65
CA GLU A 577 39.16 5.82 25.61
C GLU A 577 38.93 7.32 25.43
N HIS A 578 39.75 8.14 26.11
CA HIS A 578 39.83 9.57 25.83
C HIS A 578 40.69 9.79 24.59
N LYS A 579 40.07 10.25 23.51
CA LYS A 579 40.80 10.64 22.29
C LYS A 579 40.47 12.07 21.90
N ARG A 580 41.51 12.84 21.57
CA ARG A 580 41.38 14.16 20.94
C ARG A 580 41.40 13.95 19.43
N PHE A 581 40.31 14.31 18.75
CA PHE A 581 40.21 14.21 17.30
C PHE A 581 40.25 15.61 16.67
N SER A 582 40.91 15.74 15.53
CA SER A 582 40.75 16.91 14.65
C SER A 582 39.52 16.67 13.78
N ILE A 583 38.41 17.36 14.09
CA ILE A 583 37.24 17.35 13.22
C ILE A 583 37.59 18.23 12.01
N ASN A 584 37.93 17.61 10.87
CA ASN A 584 38.16 18.32 9.62
C ASN A 584 36.83 18.98 9.18
N GLN A 585 36.67 20.28 9.43
CA GLN A 585 35.45 21.05 9.13
C GLN A 585 35.22 21.29 7.63
N THR A 586 36.12 20.83 6.77
CA THR A 586 36.09 21.08 5.34
C THR A 586 36.62 19.87 4.58
N LYS A 587 35.69 19.06 4.05
CA LYS A 587 35.73 18.40 2.73
C LYS A 587 34.76 17.21 2.71
N ARG A 588 33.53 17.45 2.27
CA ARG A 588 33.04 16.63 1.15
C ARG A 588 33.56 17.32 -0.09
N SER A 589 34.36 16.62 -0.88
CA SER A 589 34.72 17.05 -2.22
C SER A 589 33.44 17.26 -3.03
N LEU A 590 32.95 18.49 -3.09
CA LEU A 590 32.33 18.99 -4.28
C LEU A 590 33.49 19.49 -5.14
N LYS A 591 33.80 18.74 -6.21
CA LYS A 591 34.46 19.36 -7.35
C LYS A 591 33.48 20.42 -7.86
N GLY A 592 33.94 21.66 -7.83
CA GLY A 592 33.35 22.88 -8.34
C GLY A 592 34.39 23.95 -8.12
#